data_AF-K1T028-F1
#
_entry.id   AF-K1T028-F1
#
_cell.length_a   1.000
_cell.length_b   1.000
_cell.length_c   1.000
_cell.angle_alpha   90.00
_cell.angle_beta   90.00
_cell.angle_gamma   90.00
#
_symmetry.space_group_name_H-M   'P 1'
#
loop_
_entity.id
_entity.type
_entity.pdbx_description
1 polymer ?
#
loop_
_entity_poly.entity_id
_entity_poly.type
_entity_poly.pdbx_seq_one_letter_code
_entity_poly.pdbx_strand_id
1 'polypeptide(L)'
;MQVNDGGGIGLFRSEFLYLNSPDYPTEDQQFEAYKKVLADMDGKEVIIRTLDIGADKQIGYFNLPKEDNPAMGMRALRICLTRPEIFKTQLRALY
;
A
#
# COMPACT_ATOMS: atom_id res chain seq x y z
N MET A 1 -25.15 11.47 4.28
CA MET A 1 -24.52 10.44 3.42
C MET A 1 -25.19 9.13 3.74
N GLN A 2 -25.53 8.31 2.74
CA GLN A 2 -26.04 6.97 2.95
C GLN A 2 -24.84 6.06 3.29
N VAL A 3 -24.88 5.40 4.45
CA VAL A 3 -23.87 4.41 4.85
C VAL A 3 -24.38 3.05 4.37
N ASN A 4 -23.55 2.34 3.63
CA ASN A 4 -23.83 0.97 3.21
C ASN A 4 -23.26 0.01 4.27
N ASP A 5 -24.04 -0.99 4.68
CA ASP A 5 -23.63 -1.98 5.69
C ASP A 5 -22.74 -3.07 5.07
N GLY A 6 -21.48 -2.74 4.84
CA GLY A 6 -20.46 -3.71 4.46
C GLY A 6 -20.12 -4.63 5.63
N GLY A 7 -20.12 -5.94 5.40
CA GLY A 7 -19.71 -6.94 6.41
C GLY A 7 -18.20 -6.96 6.72
N GLY A 8 -17.40 -6.19 5.97
CA GLY A 8 -15.94 -6.12 6.06
C GLY A 8 -15.36 -5.32 4.89
N ILE A 9 -14.04 -5.18 4.85
CA ILE A 9 -13.30 -4.61 3.71
C ILE A 9 -12.58 -5.75 3.00
N GLY A 10 -13.13 -6.21 1.87
CA GLY A 10 -12.52 -7.28 1.06
C GLY A 10 -11.27 -6.85 0.28
N LEU A 11 -10.98 -5.54 0.19
CA LEU A 11 -9.77 -5.01 -0.42
C LEU A 11 -9.48 -3.59 0.08
N PHE A 12 -8.48 -3.46 0.94
CA PHE A 12 -7.90 -2.19 1.34
C PHE A 12 -6.63 -1.95 0.52
N ARG A 13 -6.67 -0.96 -0.38
CA ARG A 13 -5.54 -0.59 -1.24
C ARG A 13 -4.57 0.31 -0.50
N SER A 14 -3.31 -0.10 -0.31
CA SER A 14 -2.33 0.66 0.47
C SER A 14 -1.61 1.76 -0.32
N GLU A 15 -1.82 1.87 -1.64
CA GLU A 15 -1.02 2.75 -2.50
C GLU A 15 -1.14 4.24 -2.15
N PHE A 16 -2.22 4.66 -1.49
CA PHE A 16 -2.40 6.05 -1.04
C PHE A 16 -1.30 6.51 -0.07
N LEU A 17 -0.73 5.59 0.72
CA LEU A 17 0.36 5.89 1.66
C LEU A 17 1.62 6.38 0.93
N TYR A 18 1.83 5.89 -0.29
CA TYR A 18 2.97 6.26 -1.12
C TYR A 18 2.62 7.46 -2.01
N LEU A 19 1.41 7.52 -2.56
CA LEU A 19 0.97 8.61 -3.45
C LEU A 19 0.84 9.96 -2.73
N ASN A 20 0.50 9.96 -1.44
CA ASN A 20 0.28 11.18 -0.65
C ASN A 20 1.47 11.57 0.24
N SER A 21 2.62 10.91 0.07
CA SER A 21 3.82 11.18 0.87
C SER A 21 4.91 11.81 0.00
N PRO A 22 5.70 12.78 0.53
CA PRO A 22 6.85 13.32 -0.20
C PRO A 22 8.01 12.34 -0.33
N ASP A 23 8.03 11.28 0.49
CA ASP A 23 9.06 10.23 0.51
C ASP A 23 8.44 8.87 0.93
N TYR A 24 9.24 7.80 1.05
CA TYR A 24 8.78 6.50 1.51
C TYR A 24 8.08 6.61 2.87
N PRO A 25 6.82 6.14 3.00
CA PRO A 25 6.07 6.21 4.25
C PRO A 25 6.73 5.32 5.31
N THR A 26 6.95 5.89 6.50
CA THR A 26 7.57 5.21 7.63
C THR A 26 6.67 4.10 8.18
N GLU A 27 7.26 3.17 8.94
CA GLU A 27 6.51 2.11 9.64
C GLU A 27 5.36 2.68 10.48
N ASP A 28 5.64 3.71 11.29
CA ASP A 28 4.64 4.37 12.14
C ASP A 28 3.51 5.01 11.34
N GLN A 29 3.83 5.67 10.21
CA GLN A 29 2.82 6.28 9.35
C GLN A 29 1.89 5.22 8.74
N GLN A 30 2.45 4.09 8.32
CA GLN A 30 1.67 2.97 7.80
C GLN A 30 0.84 2.31 8.90
N PHE A 31 1.45 2.07 10.06
CA PHE A 31 0.81 1.46 11.23
C PHE A 31 -0.41 2.26 11.67
N GLU A 32 -0.28 3.57 11.86
CA GLU A 32 -1.40 4.41 12.29
C GLU A 32 -2.54 4.45 11.26
N ALA A 33 -2.21 4.40 9.96
CA ALA A 33 -3.22 4.29 8.91
C ALA A 33 -3.98 2.96 8.95
N TYR A 34 -3.28 1.83 9.09
CA TYR A 34 -3.89 0.50 9.16
C TYR A 34 -4.70 0.33 10.45
N LYS A 35 -4.14 0.73 11.59
CA LYS A 35 -4.79 0.72 12.91
C LYS A 35 -6.08 1.52 12.91
N LYS A 36 -6.11 2.70 12.27
CA LYS A 36 -7.31 3.51 12.14
C LYS A 36 -8.44 2.75 11.44
N VAL A 37 -8.13 2.09 10.32
CA VAL A 37 -9.12 1.32 9.55
C VAL A 37 -9.61 0.10 10.33
N LEU A 38 -8.71 -0.62 10.99
CA LEU A 38 -9.06 -1.77 11.81
C LEU A 38 -9.94 -1.39 13.01
N ALA A 39 -9.66 -0.25 13.66
CA ALA A 39 -10.48 0.28 14.74
C ALA A 39 -11.87 0.70 14.25
N ASP A 40 -11.94 1.38 13.11
CA ASP A 40 -13.20 1.85 12.52
C ASP A 40 -14.09 0.67 12.03
N MET A 41 -13.50 -0.50 11.75
CA MET A 41 -14.20 -1.70 11.31
C MET A 41 -14.70 -2.60 12.46
N ASP A 42 -14.39 -2.28 13.71
CA ASP A 42 -14.95 -2.90 14.93
C ASP A 42 -14.98 -4.44 14.88
N GLY A 43 -13.84 -5.05 14.54
CA GLY A 43 -13.67 -6.50 14.48
C GLY A 43 -14.13 -7.17 13.18
N LYS A 44 -14.73 -6.44 12.24
CA LYS A 44 -14.98 -6.94 10.87
C LYS A 44 -13.67 -7.13 10.11
N GLU A 45 -13.62 -8.13 9.23
CA GLU A 45 -12.43 -8.46 8.47
C GLU A 45 -11.98 -7.32 7.54
N VAL A 46 -10.66 -7.09 7.48
CA VAL A 46 -10.02 -6.12 6.57
C VAL A 46 -8.87 -6.80 5.84
N ILE A 47 -9.03 -6.99 4.54
CA ILE A 47 -8.00 -7.58 3.68
C ILE A 47 -7.14 -6.45 3.11
N ILE A 48 -5.93 -6.29 3.66
CA ILE A 48 -4.97 -5.27 3.21
C ILE A 48 -4.10 -5.83 2.10
N ARG A 49 -4.12 -5.17 0.94
CA ARG A 49 -3.22 -5.47 -0.15
C ARG A 49 -1.94 -4.66 0.04
N THR A 50 -0.81 -5.35 0.00
CA THR A 50 0.53 -4.75 0.02
C THR A 50 0.75 -3.87 -1.23
N LEU A 51 1.86 -3.13 -1.25
CA LEU A 51 2.30 -2.27 -2.35
C LEU A 51 1.93 -2.83 -3.75
N ASP A 52 1.03 -2.15 -4.47
CA ASP A 52 0.68 -2.42 -5.88
C ASP A 52 0.85 -1.14 -6.74
N ILE A 53 2.12 -0.77 -6.89
CA ILE A 53 2.58 0.37 -7.71
C ILE A 53 3.52 -0.16 -8.81
N GLY A 54 3.58 0.52 -9.95
CA GLY A 54 4.53 0.27 -11.03
C GLY A 54 4.98 1.57 -11.70
N ALA A 55 5.74 1.45 -12.79
CA ALA A 55 6.25 2.59 -13.55
C ALA A 55 5.15 3.46 -14.20
N ASP A 56 3.90 3.00 -14.22
CA ASP A 56 2.71 3.74 -14.64
C ASP A 56 2.32 4.87 -13.68
N LYS A 57 2.64 4.72 -12.39
CA LYS A 57 2.41 5.73 -11.35
C LYS A 57 3.75 6.40 -11.04
N GLN A 58 4.00 7.56 -11.66
CA GLN A 58 5.25 8.30 -11.43
C GLN A 58 5.32 8.88 -10.02
N ILE A 59 5.91 8.11 -9.12
CA ILE A 59 6.29 8.58 -7.78
C ILE A 59 7.78 8.93 -7.84
N GLY A 60 8.10 10.22 -7.76
CA GLY A 60 9.45 10.74 -8.03
C GLY A 60 10.55 10.06 -7.20
N TYR A 61 10.30 9.84 -5.90
CA TYR A 61 11.28 9.21 -4.99
C TYR A 61 11.46 7.69 -5.19
N PHE A 62 10.56 7.03 -5.96
CA PHE A 62 10.71 5.62 -6.30
C PHE A 62 11.79 5.37 -7.37
N ASN A 63 12.13 6.39 -8.17
CA ASN A 63 13.12 6.31 -9.24
C ASN A 63 12.96 5.05 -10.10
N LEU A 64 11.72 4.72 -10.48
CA LEU A 64 11.46 3.58 -11.36
C LEU A 64 11.86 3.96 -12.79
N PRO A 65 12.61 3.09 -13.49
CA PRO A 65 12.92 3.33 -14.89
C PRO A 65 11.63 3.32 -15.72
N LYS A 66 11.61 4.08 -16.81
CA LYS A 66 10.55 3.98 -17.80
C LYS A 66 10.61 2.61 -18.47
N GLU A 67 9.46 1.96 -18.60
CA GLU A 67 9.32 0.65 -19.24
C GLU A 67 8.41 0.77 -20.46
N ASP A 68 8.70 0.02 -21.52
CA ASP A 68 7.84 -0.05 -22.72
C ASP A 68 6.48 -0.68 -22.41
N ASN A 69 6.45 -1.64 -21.46
CA ASN A 69 5.23 -2.24 -20.94
C ASN A 69 5.22 -2.29 -19.41
N PRO A 70 4.77 -1.22 -18.74
CA PRO A 70 4.70 -1.15 -17.27
C PRO A 70 3.80 -2.22 -16.64
N ALA A 71 2.72 -2.63 -17.33
CA ALA A 71 1.80 -3.64 -16.81
C ALA A 71 2.45 -5.01 -16.62
N MET A 72 3.44 -5.33 -17.47
CA MET A 72 4.25 -6.55 -17.41
C MET A 72 5.64 -6.34 -16.77
N GLY A 73 5.95 -5.14 -16.26
CA GLY A 73 7.28 -4.72 -15.82
C GLY A 73 7.58 -4.91 -14.33
N MET A 74 8.46 -4.06 -13.81
CA MET A 74 8.88 -4.02 -12.40
C MET A 74 7.84 -3.32 -11.54
N ARG A 75 6.94 -4.10 -10.95
CA ARG A 75 5.78 -3.59 -10.20
C ARG A 75 5.38 -4.46 -9.00
N ALA A 76 4.59 -3.89 -8.11
CA ALA A 76 3.93 -4.56 -7.00
C ALA A 76 4.90 -5.46 -6.20
N LEU A 77 4.55 -6.74 -6.03
CA LEU A 77 5.37 -7.71 -5.32
C LEU A 77 6.80 -7.84 -5.88
N ARG A 78 7.01 -7.63 -7.19
CA ARG A 78 8.36 -7.68 -7.79
C ARG A 78 9.25 -6.57 -7.23
N ILE A 79 8.69 -5.37 -7.03
CA ILE A 79 9.38 -4.28 -6.33
C ILE A 79 9.66 -4.68 -4.88
N CYS A 80 8.66 -5.20 -4.17
CA CYS A 80 8.81 -5.63 -2.76
C CYS A 80 9.95 -6.64 -2.57
N LEU A 81 10.07 -7.61 -3.48
CA LEU A 81 11.09 -8.65 -3.40
C LEU A 81 12.48 -8.13 -3.83
N THR A 82 12.55 -7.14 -4.72
CA THR A 82 13.81 -6.51 -5.16
C THR A 82 14.30 -5.42 -4.19
N ARG A 83 13.38 -4.80 -3.45
CA ARG A 83 13.63 -3.73 -2.47
C ARG A 83 13.06 -4.15 -1.10
N PRO A 84 13.69 -5.13 -0.43
CA PRO A 84 13.13 -5.78 0.75
C PRO A 84 12.88 -4.83 1.92
N GLU A 85 13.63 -3.72 2.03
CA GLU A 85 13.41 -2.76 3.10
C GLU A 85 12.04 -2.09 3.01
N ILE A 86 11.57 -1.74 1.80
CA ILE A 86 10.20 -1.20 1.60
C ILE A 86 9.16 -2.24 2.04
N PHE A 87 9.40 -3.51 1.71
CA PHE A 87 8.47 -4.57 2.04
C PHE A 87 8.44 -4.88 3.53
N LYS A 88 9.61 -4.95 4.18
CA LYS A 88 9.73 -5.14 5.63
C LYS A 88 9.04 -4.02 6.40
N THR A 89 9.20 -2.75 6.01
CA THR A 89 8.50 -1.63 6.64
C THR A 89 6.98 -1.84 6.61
N GLN A 90 6.44 -2.23 5.44
CA GLN A 90 5.01 -2.47 5.32
C GLN A 90 4.54 -3.69 6.12
N LEU A 91 5.30 -4.79 6.10
CA LEU A 91 4.98 -6.01 6.83
C LEU A 91 5.04 -5.81 8.35
N ARG A 92 6.03 -5.05 8.84
CA ARG A 92 6.14 -4.70 10.27
C ARG A 92 5.00 -3.80 10.73
N ALA A 93 4.56 -2.87 9.90
CA ALA A 93 3.39 -2.04 10.21
C ALA A 93 2.06 -2.85 10.25
N LEU A 94 2.03 -4.05 9.67
CA LEU A 94 0.86 -4.94 9.65
C LEU A 94 0.86 -6.01 10.75
N TYR A 95 2.00 -6.28 11.39
CA TYR A 95 2.19 -7.35 12.37
C TYR A 95 2.16 -6.79 13.80
#